data_AF-A0A520H0X2-F1
#
_entry.id   AF-A0A520H0X2-F1
#
_cell.length_a   1.000
_cell.length_b   1.000
_cell.length_c   1.000
_cell.angle_alpha   90.00
_cell.angle_beta   90.00
_cell.angle_gamma   90.00
#
_symmetry.space_group_name_H-M   'P 1'
#
loop_
_entity.id
_entity.type
_entity.pdbx_description
1 polymer ?
#
loop_
_entity_poly.entity_id
_entity_poly.type
_entity_poly.pdbx_seq_one_letter_code
_entity_poly.pdbx_strand_id
1 'polypeptide(L)'
;MKQRLVVAIMLLVAGLLLAPLAQRHLQARQRTDLGERLLLGLGGAGDAGPIGSGDAAAAGPLRGRLAGHPDLLPVVATRCVNCHAVDGSKRPPGAAAFGPALGPATLARALARRGGPPSRYDADSLCRLLREGVDPAWVVIDAAMPRYEIDAAQCQALWARLSHPPPS
;
A
#
# COMPACT_ATOMS: atom_id res chain seq x y z
N MET A 1 45.56 26.47 -12.71
CA MET A 1 45.29 25.05 -12.35
C MET A 1 44.49 24.88 -11.06
N LYS A 2 44.88 25.49 -9.92
CA LYS A 2 44.18 25.33 -8.62
C LYS A 2 42.66 25.62 -8.65
N GLN A 3 42.24 26.69 -9.33
CA GLN A 3 40.82 27.08 -9.37
C GLN A 3 39.93 26.12 -10.18
N ARG A 4 40.45 25.52 -11.25
CA ARG A 4 39.74 24.49 -12.03
C ARG A 4 39.59 23.18 -11.24
N LEU A 5 40.59 22.84 -10.42
CA LEU A 5 40.55 21.68 -9.53
C LEU A 5 39.48 21.87 -8.42
N VAL A 6 39.42 23.06 -7.82
CA VAL A 6 38.41 23.37 -6.78
C VAL A 6 36.98 23.30 -7.34
N VAL A 7 36.75 23.84 -8.54
CA VAL A 7 35.43 23.77 -9.21
C VAL A 7 35.06 22.32 -9.53
N ALA A 8 36.00 21.52 -10.05
CA ALA A 8 35.75 20.10 -10.34
C ALA A 8 35.41 19.29 -9.07
N ILE A 9 36.13 19.53 -7.96
CA ILE A 9 35.86 18.90 -6.66
C ILE A 9 34.47 19.32 -6.13
N MET A 10 34.14 20.60 -6.18
CA MET A 10 32.83 21.12 -5.75
C MET A 10 31.67 20.49 -6.54
N LEU A 11 31.82 20.33 -7.87
CA LEU A 11 30.80 19.69 -8.71
C LEU A 11 30.66 18.18 -8.43
N LEU A 12 31.77 17.47 -8.19
CA LEU A 12 31.75 16.06 -7.80
C LEU A 12 31.06 15.86 -6.44
N VAL A 13 31.42 16.68 -5.44
CA VAL A 13 30.81 16.62 -4.10
C VAL A 13 29.32 16.97 -4.16
N ALA A 14 28.93 17.98 -4.94
CA ALA A 14 27.52 18.31 -5.16
C ALA A 14 26.76 17.14 -5.84
N GLY A 15 27.34 16.50 -6.86
CA GLY A 15 26.75 15.34 -7.52
C GLY A 15 26.57 14.13 -6.59
N LEU A 16 27.57 13.84 -5.74
CA LEU A 16 27.53 12.78 -4.74
C LEU A 16 26.46 13.00 -3.66
N LEU A 17 26.13 14.26 -3.34
CA LEU A 17 25.11 14.61 -2.34
C LEU A 17 23.70 14.75 -2.93
N LEU A 18 23.55 15.15 -4.19
CA LEU A 18 22.25 15.33 -4.86
C LEU A 18 21.65 14.01 -5.39
N ALA A 19 22.48 13.09 -5.86
CA ALA A 19 22.06 11.78 -6.35
C ALA A 19 21.20 10.95 -5.35
N PRO A 20 21.57 10.81 -4.06
CA PRO A 20 20.78 10.02 -3.11
C PRO A 20 19.41 10.65 -2.80
N LEU A 21 19.27 11.98 -2.83
CA LEU A 21 17.98 12.64 -2.63
C LEU A 21 17.05 12.38 -3.82
N ALA A 22 17.55 12.55 -5.05
CA ALA A 22 16.79 12.24 -6.26
C ALA A 22 16.34 10.77 -6.28
N GLN A 23 17.22 9.84 -5.87
CA GLN A 23 16.90 8.42 -5.79
C GLN A 23 15.82 8.12 -4.74
N ARG A 24 15.88 8.76 -3.56
CA ARG A 24 14.85 8.62 -2.52
C ARG A 24 13.48 9.12 -2.99
N HIS A 25 13.44 10.24 -3.69
CA HIS A 25 12.19 10.76 -4.26
C HIS A 25 11.62 9.83 -5.33
N LEU A 26 12.47 9.28 -6.20
CA LEU A 26 12.05 8.31 -7.21
C LEU A 26 11.49 7.04 -6.56
N GLN A 27 12.18 6.50 -5.56
CA GLN A 27 11.73 5.34 -4.80
C GLN A 27 10.41 5.60 -4.07
N ALA A 28 10.22 6.79 -3.49
CA ALA A 28 8.97 7.15 -2.84
C ALA A 28 7.81 7.20 -3.84
N ARG A 29 8.01 7.79 -5.03
CA ARG A 29 6.99 7.82 -6.10
C ARG A 29 6.64 6.41 -6.57
N GLN A 30 7.64 5.58 -6.85
CA GLN A 30 7.44 4.19 -7.27
C GLN A 30 6.64 3.38 -6.24
N ARG A 31 6.87 3.60 -4.94
CA ARG A 31 6.08 2.95 -3.88
C ARG A 31 4.62 3.41 -3.89
N THR A 32 4.36 4.71 -4.03
CA THR A 32 2.99 5.23 -4.10
C THR A 32 2.26 4.73 -5.34
N ASP A 33 2.92 4.69 -6.50
CA ASP A 33 2.37 4.18 -7.75
C ASP A 33 2.04 2.68 -7.65
N LEU A 34 2.91 1.90 -7.02
CA LEU A 34 2.64 0.50 -6.71
C LEU A 34 1.41 0.37 -5.79
N GLY A 35 1.32 1.18 -4.73
CA GLY A 35 0.16 1.20 -3.83
C GLY A 35 -1.16 1.47 -4.56
N GLU A 36 -1.17 2.45 -5.47
CA GLU A 36 -2.35 2.76 -6.31
C GLU A 36 -2.74 1.58 -7.20
N ARG A 37 -1.75 0.94 -7.84
CA ARG A 37 -1.99 -0.24 -8.66
C ARG A 37 -2.56 -1.40 -7.86
N LEU A 38 -2.08 -1.63 -6.63
CA LEU A 38 -2.62 -2.66 -5.74
C LEU A 38 -4.08 -2.36 -5.35
N LEU A 39 -4.41 -1.10 -5.02
CA LEU A 39 -5.79 -0.67 -4.71
C LEU A 39 -6.78 -0.96 -5.84
N LEU A 40 -6.34 -0.65 -7.07
CA LEU A 40 -7.12 -0.84 -8.29
C LEU A 40 -7.07 -2.27 -8.82
N GLY A 41 -6.26 -3.16 -8.21
CA GLY A 41 -6.00 -4.51 -8.71
C GLY A 41 -5.50 -4.52 -10.16
N LEU A 42 -4.51 -3.65 -10.43
CA LEU A 42 -3.85 -3.50 -11.72
C LEU A 42 -2.47 -4.20 -11.70
N GLY A 43 -2.30 -5.16 -12.59
CA GLY A 43 -1.02 -5.80 -12.88
C GLY A 43 -1.16 -6.68 -14.12
N GLY A 44 -0.03 -7.08 -14.70
CA GLY A 44 -0.03 -7.87 -15.93
C GLY A 44 -0.88 -9.13 -15.77
N ALA A 45 -1.71 -9.40 -16.77
CA ALA A 45 -2.42 -10.67 -16.93
C ALA A 45 -1.36 -11.75 -17.17
N GLY A 46 -0.95 -12.42 -16.10
CA GLY A 46 0.00 -13.51 -16.13
C GLY A 46 -0.35 -14.45 -15.00
N ASP A 47 -1.06 -15.51 -15.38
CA ASP A 47 -1.35 -16.76 -14.69
C ASP A 47 -0.46 -17.09 -13.49
N ALA A 48 -1.08 -17.68 -12.48
CA ALA A 48 -0.51 -18.11 -11.21
C ALA A 48 0.87 -18.79 -11.33
N GLY A 49 1.95 -18.01 -11.21
CA GLY A 49 3.31 -18.49 -10.96
C GLY A 49 3.61 -18.52 -9.46
N PRO A 50 4.49 -19.43 -8.99
CA PRO A 50 4.88 -19.47 -7.58
C PRO A 50 5.56 -18.17 -7.17
N ILE A 51 5.09 -17.60 -6.05
CA ILE A 51 5.65 -16.39 -5.44
C ILE A 51 7.01 -16.78 -4.86
N GLY A 52 8.07 -16.49 -5.60
CA GLY A 52 9.42 -16.93 -5.21
C GLY A 52 10.50 -16.34 -6.08
N SER A 53 10.67 -15.01 -6.08
CA SER A 53 11.95 -14.31 -6.36
C SER A 53 11.77 -12.79 -6.33
N GLY A 54 11.87 -12.21 -5.12
CA GLY A 54 12.69 -11.02 -4.83
C GLY A 54 12.52 -9.67 -5.55
N ASP A 55 11.73 -9.53 -6.61
CA ASP A 55 11.71 -8.30 -7.40
C ASP A 55 10.42 -7.50 -7.18
N ALA A 56 10.53 -6.38 -6.44
CA ALA A 56 9.45 -5.39 -6.27
C ALA A 56 8.93 -4.80 -7.61
N ALA A 57 9.63 -5.05 -8.72
CA ALA A 57 9.25 -4.65 -10.08
C ALA A 57 8.15 -5.53 -10.71
N ALA A 58 7.90 -6.73 -10.18
CA ALA A 58 6.91 -7.67 -10.71
C ALA A 58 5.73 -7.91 -9.74
N ALA A 59 5.37 -6.91 -8.94
CA ALA A 59 4.19 -7.02 -8.08
C ALA A 59 2.91 -7.08 -8.94
N GLY A 60 2.38 -8.29 -9.10
CA GLY A 60 1.07 -8.56 -9.69
C GLY A 60 -0.06 -8.05 -8.79
N PRO A 61 -1.32 -8.12 -9.27
CA PRO A 61 -2.46 -7.72 -8.48
C PRO A 61 -2.62 -8.61 -7.23
N LEU A 62 -3.18 -8.05 -6.16
CA LEU A 62 -3.41 -8.80 -4.92
C LEU A 62 -4.45 -9.90 -5.13
N ARG A 63 -4.08 -11.12 -4.76
CA ARG A 63 -4.96 -12.29 -4.75
C ARG A 63 -5.58 -12.41 -3.37
N GLY A 64 -6.90 -12.52 -3.30
CA GLY A 64 -7.62 -12.58 -2.04
C GLY A 64 -8.59 -13.75 -1.97
N ARG A 65 -8.92 -14.17 -0.75
CA ARG A 65 -9.98 -15.14 -0.45
C ARG A 65 -10.85 -14.62 0.69
N LEU A 66 -12.11 -15.04 0.76
CA LEU A 66 -12.94 -14.73 1.93
C LEU A 66 -12.56 -15.63 3.11
N ALA A 67 -12.76 -15.15 4.33
CA ALA A 67 -12.56 -15.99 5.50
C ALA A 67 -13.52 -17.20 5.45
N GLY A 68 -12.98 -18.40 5.64
CA GLY A 68 -13.74 -19.66 5.53
C GLY A 68 -13.99 -20.15 4.09
N HIS A 69 -13.52 -19.44 3.05
CA HIS A 69 -13.50 -19.95 1.68
C HIS A 69 -12.12 -20.51 1.31
N PRO A 70 -12.05 -21.71 0.70
CA PRO A 70 -10.77 -22.34 0.36
C PRO A 70 -10.10 -21.67 -0.84
N ASP A 71 -10.89 -21.16 -1.78
CA ASP A 71 -10.40 -20.71 -3.07
C ASP A 71 -10.08 -19.22 -3.09
N LEU A 72 -9.07 -18.89 -3.91
CA LEU A 72 -8.81 -17.51 -4.28
C LEU A 72 -9.91 -17.02 -5.21
N LEU A 73 -10.40 -15.82 -4.92
CA LEU A 73 -11.36 -15.13 -5.76
C LEU A 73 -10.66 -14.51 -6.98
N PRO A 74 -11.41 -14.27 -8.08
CA PRO A 74 -10.91 -13.47 -9.19
C PRO A 74 -10.43 -12.10 -8.70
N VAL A 75 -9.24 -11.68 -9.16
CA VAL A 75 -8.64 -10.38 -8.80
C VAL A 75 -9.61 -9.21 -8.98
N VAL A 76 -10.42 -9.24 -10.05
CA VAL A 76 -11.41 -8.21 -10.33
C VAL A 76 -12.48 -8.10 -9.24
N ALA A 77 -12.78 -9.18 -8.52
CA ALA A 77 -13.75 -9.20 -7.41
C ALA A 77 -13.14 -8.68 -6.10
N THR A 78 -11.84 -8.86 -5.87
CA THR A 78 -11.16 -8.51 -4.62
C THR A 78 -10.43 -7.17 -4.65
N ARG A 79 -10.75 -6.27 -5.59
CA ARG A 79 -10.14 -4.92 -5.61
C ARG A 79 -10.61 -4.12 -4.41
N CYS A 80 -9.71 -3.39 -3.75
CA CYS A 80 -10.07 -2.58 -2.59
C CYS A 80 -11.19 -1.58 -2.91
N VAL A 81 -11.11 -0.96 -4.09
CA VAL A 81 -12.08 0.03 -4.59
C VAL A 81 -13.48 -0.54 -4.88
N ASN A 82 -13.66 -1.87 -4.90
CA ASN A 82 -14.98 -2.46 -5.03
C ASN A 82 -15.82 -2.27 -3.77
N CYS A 83 -15.18 -2.29 -2.59
CA CYS A 83 -15.84 -2.27 -1.29
C CYS A 83 -15.64 -0.97 -0.52
N HIS A 84 -14.47 -0.34 -0.70
CA HIS A 84 -14.09 0.86 0.01
C HIS A 84 -14.20 2.11 -0.87
N ALA A 85 -14.71 3.19 -0.31
CA ALA A 85 -14.46 4.52 -0.86
C ALA A 85 -12.99 4.88 -0.60
N VAL A 86 -12.26 5.28 -1.63
CA VAL A 86 -10.89 5.79 -1.49
C VAL A 86 -10.92 7.29 -1.81
N ASP A 87 -10.23 8.12 -1.03
CA ASP A 87 -10.18 9.56 -1.28
C ASP A 87 -9.79 9.83 -2.76
N GLY A 88 -10.64 10.60 -3.47
CA GLY A 88 -10.48 10.91 -4.90
C GLY A 88 -11.08 9.88 -5.88
N SER A 89 -11.52 8.72 -5.43
CA SER A 89 -12.18 7.73 -6.31
C SER A 89 -13.67 8.02 -6.49
N LYS A 90 -14.13 8.13 -7.74
CA LYS A 90 -15.56 8.38 -8.05
C LYS A 90 -16.36 7.09 -7.85
N ARG A 91 -17.15 7.03 -6.78
CA ARG A 91 -18.20 6.02 -6.62
C ARG A 91 -19.48 6.48 -7.35
N PRO A 92 -20.23 5.59 -8.02
CA PRO A 92 -21.54 5.94 -8.55
C PRO A 92 -22.45 6.49 -7.42
N PRO A 93 -23.24 7.56 -7.67
CA PRO A 93 -24.19 8.07 -6.70
C PRO A 93 -25.15 6.96 -6.24
N GLY A 94 -25.32 6.82 -4.92
CA GLY A 94 -26.25 5.83 -4.34
C GLY A 94 -25.67 4.42 -4.13
N ALA A 95 -24.44 4.13 -4.57
CA ALA A 95 -23.79 2.86 -4.24
C ALA A 95 -23.23 2.90 -2.81
N ALA A 96 -23.81 2.10 -1.90
CA ALA A 96 -23.28 1.92 -0.56
C ALA A 96 -21.85 1.35 -0.62
N ALA A 97 -20.97 1.84 0.26
CA ALA A 97 -19.68 1.22 0.49
C ALA A 97 -19.86 0.05 1.48
N PHE A 98 -19.28 -1.11 1.17
CA PHE A 98 -19.31 -2.27 2.05
C PHE A 98 -18.28 -2.15 3.18
N GLY A 99 -17.25 -1.33 2.99
CA GLY A 99 -16.22 -1.05 3.99
C GLY A 99 -16.09 0.44 4.31
N PRO A 100 -15.35 0.78 5.38
CA PRO A 100 -15.05 2.17 5.72
C PRO A 100 -14.25 2.86 4.61
N ALA A 101 -14.34 4.19 4.55
CA ALA A 101 -13.51 4.97 3.63
C ALA A 101 -12.02 4.78 3.95
N LEU A 102 -11.19 4.53 2.93
CA LEU A 102 -9.75 4.40 3.04
C LEU A 102 -9.09 5.73 2.70
N GLY A 103 -8.32 6.23 3.66
CA GLY A 103 -7.57 7.47 3.52
C GLY A 103 -6.90 7.87 4.85
N PRO A 104 -6.14 8.97 4.83
CA PRO A 104 -5.36 9.41 5.99
C PRO A 104 -6.24 9.64 7.22
N ALA A 105 -7.44 10.20 7.04
CA ALA A 105 -8.36 10.48 8.14
C ALA A 105 -8.79 9.21 8.89
N THR A 106 -9.10 8.13 8.17
CA THR A 106 -9.51 6.85 8.76
C THR A 106 -8.34 6.11 9.37
N LEU A 107 -7.19 6.10 8.69
CA LEU A 107 -6.00 5.35 9.16
C LEU A 107 -5.31 6.02 10.34
N ALA A 108 -5.29 7.35 10.40
CA ALA A 108 -4.73 8.08 11.52
C ALA A 108 -5.61 8.01 12.77
N ARG A 109 -6.88 7.61 12.67
CA ARG A 109 -7.82 7.59 13.81
C ARG A 109 -7.36 6.61 14.89
N ALA A 110 -7.42 7.05 16.14
CA ALA A 110 -7.21 6.19 17.29
C ALA A 110 -8.39 5.20 17.44
N LEU A 111 -8.06 3.91 17.56
CA LEU A 111 -8.98 2.83 17.82
C LEU A 111 -8.92 2.47 19.31
N ALA A 112 -10.06 2.51 19.98
CA ALA A 112 -10.14 2.10 21.37
C ALA A 112 -9.87 0.59 21.50
N ARG A 113 -9.09 0.20 22.50
CA ARG A 113 -8.79 -1.20 22.80
C ARG A 113 -9.22 -1.55 24.23
N ARG A 114 -9.79 -2.75 24.42
CA ARG A 114 -10.10 -3.24 25.77
C ARG A 114 -8.82 -3.43 26.57
N GLY A 115 -8.73 -2.77 27.72
CA GLY A 115 -7.63 -2.95 28.68
C GLY A 115 -6.27 -2.40 28.23
N GLY A 116 -6.23 -1.47 27.27
CA GLY A 116 -4.97 -0.86 26.85
C GLY A 116 -5.14 0.53 26.22
N PRO A 117 -4.03 1.22 25.93
CA PRO A 117 -4.09 2.50 25.24
C PRO A 117 -4.68 2.33 23.83
N PRO A 118 -5.28 3.40 23.26
CA PRO A 118 -5.74 3.38 21.89
C PRO A 118 -4.62 3.06 20.91
N SER A 119 -4.90 2.28 19.88
CA SER A 119 -3.96 1.95 18.81
C SER A 119 -4.30 2.71 17.53
N ARG A 120 -3.32 2.83 16.62
CA ARG A 120 -3.50 3.44 15.30
C ARG A 120 -2.96 2.47 14.26
N TYR A 121 -3.37 2.65 13.01
CA TYR A 121 -2.74 1.93 11.93
C TYR A 121 -1.31 2.44 11.69
N ASP A 122 -0.47 1.50 11.32
CA ASP A 122 0.85 1.66 10.71
C ASP A 122 0.98 0.61 9.59
N ALA A 123 2.12 0.56 8.91
CA ALA A 123 2.33 -0.40 7.82
C ALA A 123 2.20 -1.86 8.28
N ASP A 124 2.69 -2.20 9.48
CA ASP A 124 2.73 -3.58 9.98
C ASP A 124 1.34 -4.06 10.41
N SER A 125 0.60 -3.22 11.10
CA SER A 125 -0.79 -3.51 11.51
C SER A 125 -1.75 -3.51 10.32
N LEU A 126 -1.53 -2.66 9.30
CA LEU A 126 -2.25 -2.79 8.02
C LEU A 126 -1.92 -4.13 7.34
N CYS A 127 -0.65 -4.54 7.35
CA CYS A 127 -0.25 -5.81 6.74
C CYS A 127 -0.90 -7.01 7.46
N ARG A 128 -0.97 -6.97 8.78
CA ARG A 128 -1.68 -7.97 9.60
C ARG A 128 -3.17 -7.99 9.29
N LEU A 129 -3.81 -6.83 9.23
CA LEU A 129 -5.21 -6.71 8.85
C LEU A 129 -5.49 -7.39 7.50
N LEU A 130 -4.65 -7.15 6.50
CA LEU A 130 -4.85 -7.69 5.15
C LEU A 130 -4.60 -9.20 5.06
N ARG A 131 -3.64 -9.74 5.82
CA ARG A 131 -3.32 -11.17 5.81
C ARG A 131 -4.24 -12.00 6.70
N GLU A 132 -4.51 -11.50 7.90
CA GLU A 132 -5.12 -12.26 8.98
C GLU A 132 -6.53 -11.76 9.31
N GLY A 133 -6.82 -10.50 9.01
CA GLY A 133 -8.10 -9.88 9.34
C GLY A 133 -8.16 -9.30 10.74
N VAL A 134 -7.02 -8.94 11.32
CA VAL A 134 -6.94 -8.43 12.68
C VAL A 134 -6.45 -7.00 12.64
N ASP A 135 -7.24 -6.09 13.21
CA ASP A 135 -6.91 -4.67 13.25
C ASP A 135 -5.90 -4.32 14.36
N PRO A 136 -5.41 -3.06 14.44
CA PRO A 136 -4.47 -2.64 15.48
C PRO A 136 -5.03 -2.73 16.90
N ALA A 137 -6.36 -2.75 17.07
CA ALA A 137 -7.02 -2.93 18.35
C ALA A 137 -7.26 -4.42 18.68
N TRP A 138 -6.71 -5.33 17.87
CA TRP A 138 -6.89 -6.78 17.97
C TRP A 138 -8.35 -7.24 17.79
N VAL A 139 -9.12 -6.47 17.02
CA VAL A 139 -10.48 -6.82 16.61
C VAL A 139 -10.40 -7.58 15.27
N VAL A 140 -11.11 -8.71 15.21
CA VAL A 140 -11.29 -9.45 13.95
C VAL A 140 -12.30 -8.71 13.09
N ILE A 141 -11.91 -8.41 11.85
CA ILE A 141 -12.78 -7.74 10.87
C ILE A 141 -13.72 -8.73 10.18
N ASP A 142 -14.76 -8.17 9.56
CA ASP A 142 -15.79 -8.91 8.83
C ASP A 142 -15.19 -9.97 7.87
N ALA A 143 -15.82 -11.14 7.83
CA ALA A 143 -15.42 -12.26 6.98
C ALA A 143 -15.57 -11.96 5.48
N ALA A 144 -16.43 -11.00 5.13
CA ALA A 144 -16.62 -10.49 3.78
C ALA A 144 -15.45 -9.63 3.28
N MET A 145 -14.57 -9.13 4.18
CA MET A 145 -13.34 -8.48 3.76
C MET A 145 -12.31 -9.55 3.35
N PRO A 146 -11.77 -9.55 2.11
CA PRO A 146 -10.83 -10.58 1.70
C PRO A 146 -9.53 -10.59 2.52
N ARG A 147 -8.95 -11.78 2.71
CA ARG A 147 -7.58 -12.00 3.18
C ARG A 147 -6.66 -12.17 1.98
N TYR A 148 -5.58 -11.39 1.92
CA TYR A 148 -4.73 -11.28 0.75
C TYR A 148 -3.40 -12.01 0.89
N GLU A 149 -2.96 -12.60 -0.22
CA GLU A 149 -1.56 -12.94 -0.46
C GLU A 149 -0.82 -11.65 -0.78
N ILE A 150 -0.21 -11.06 0.25
CA ILE A 150 0.50 -9.78 0.17
C ILE A 150 1.84 -9.88 0.89
N ASP A 151 2.93 -9.42 0.29
CA ASP A 151 4.25 -9.36 0.91
C ASP A 151 4.50 -8.03 1.68
N ALA A 152 5.63 -7.93 2.38
CA ALA A 152 5.94 -6.74 3.17
C ALA A 152 6.16 -5.48 2.31
N ALA A 153 6.73 -5.61 1.10
CA ALA A 153 6.98 -4.48 0.21
C ALA A 153 5.67 -3.93 -0.37
N GLN A 154 4.75 -4.82 -0.75
CA GLN A 154 3.39 -4.47 -1.17
C GLN A 154 2.60 -3.81 -0.04
N CYS A 155 2.71 -4.32 1.20
CA CYS A 155 2.10 -3.68 2.38
C CYS A 155 2.63 -2.25 2.59
N GLN A 156 3.95 -2.04 2.49
CA GLN A 156 4.54 -0.70 2.61
C GLN A 156 4.10 0.24 1.48
N ALA A 157 4.01 -0.26 0.25
CA ALA A 157 3.54 0.51 -0.90
C ALA A 157 2.07 0.95 -0.71
N LEU A 158 1.21 0.03 -0.29
CA LEU A 158 -0.19 0.31 0.00
C LEU A 158 -0.35 1.30 1.16
N TRP A 159 0.42 1.13 2.23
CA TRP A 159 0.48 2.06 3.34
C TRP A 159 0.86 3.47 2.88
N ALA A 160 1.97 3.59 2.12
CA ALA A 160 2.46 4.88 1.62
C ALA A 160 1.40 5.62 0.80
N ARG A 161 0.61 4.88 0.02
CA ARG A 161 -0.49 5.42 -0.78
C ARG A 161 -1.71 5.81 0.05
N LEU A 162 -2.09 5.03 1.06
CA LEU A 162 -3.31 5.27 1.84
C LEU A 162 -3.11 6.28 2.98
N SER A 163 -1.90 6.37 3.52
CA SER A 163 -1.59 7.29 4.63
C SER A 163 -1.38 8.74 4.16
N HIS A 164 -1.36 8.99 2.85
CA HIS A 164 -1.24 10.32 2.25
C HIS A 164 -2.34 10.52 1.20
N PRO A 165 -2.87 11.74 1.04
CA PRO A 165 -3.76 12.04 -0.07
C PRO A 165 -3.01 11.86 -1.41
N PRO A 166 -3.69 11.47 -2.50
CA PRO A 166 -3.07 11.46 -3.81
C PRO A 166 -2.58 12.88 -4.17
N PRO A 167 -1.46 13.02 -4.90
CA PRO A 167 -1.06 14.32 -5.42
C PRO A 167 -2.19 14.86 -6.32
N SER A 168 -2.58 16.12 -6.09
CA SER A 168 -3.61 16.85 -6.85
C SER A 168 -3.18 17.12 -8.29
#